data_AF-A0A945G075-F1
#
_entry.id   AF-A0A945G075-F1
#
_cell.length_a   1.000
_cell.length_b   1.000
_cell.length_c   1.000
_cell.angle_alpha   90.00
_cell.angle_beta   90.00
_cell.angle_gamma   90.00
#
_symmetry.space_group_name_H-M   'P 1'
#
loop_
_entity.id
_entity.type
_entity.pdbx_description
1 polymer ?
#
loop_
_entity_poly.entity_id
_entity_poly.type
_entity_poly.pdbx_seq_one_letter_code
_entity_poly.pdbx_strand_id
1 'polypeptide(L)'
;MKTKRITQSCLVSLLILIAGCGDSPVNIAAPNDIFVTELMPSSGGVGPQWLELHNSSEASIDLRGCEISNAQDQAMTLTDSLIVESQDYAVIANNHPREKPETFKGDRFTYQSDIFELPPAGGISLTCHGKLIDKMTYQIGAPTIAATSRSWQLEPGSISAQANDNPENWCYTILVEDYMVGDRRFASPGIANPICESVMPYVSYDDQSPWLIEGIDWDATLKVAESEFSRQLSTSELPIWAIRDQIIPPEIAAKIAVLYFDNIDMLYDTKPFLVLDWNHAVWHLSWAISNLYRNGDSAVKKELQLAYEDAITRPETLERRNYIAIDHIRNDVVVMGDIHTAAHMRMKQLIVAPGNPDYLQSFEEYQDNKRSLFTLKTIHFLYGVKTFFEGIF
;
A
#
# COMPACT_ATOMS: atom_id res chain seq x y z
N MET A 1 -38.46 22.38 -64.85
CA MET A 1 -38.55 20.97 -64.41
C MET A 1 -38.49 20.93 -62.89
N LYS A 2 -39.49 20.31 -62.27
CA LYS A 2 -39.67 20.20 -60.82
C LYS A 2 -38.76 19.09 -60.28
N THR A 3 -38.09 19.32 -59.15
CA THR A 3 -37.63 18.22 -58.29
C THR A 3 -37.73 18.67 -56.83
N LYS A 4 -38.80 18.19 -56.19
CA LYS A 4 -39.06 18.25 -54.74
C LYS A 4 -38.00 17.41 -54.03
N ARG A 5 -37.31 17.97 -53.04
CA ARG A 5 -36.60 17.17 -52.02
C ARG A 5 -37.65 16.64 -51.04
N ILE A 6 -37.71 15.31 -50.93
CA ILE A 6 -38.53 14.58 -49.98
C ILE A 6 -37.71 14.48 -48.69
N THR A 7 -38.23 15.07 -47.61
CA THR A 7 -37.71 14.92 -46.26
C THR A 7 -38.04 13.51 -45.76
N GLN A 8 -37.02 12.69 -45.56
CA GLN A 8 -37.15 11.35 -45.01
C GLN A 8 -37.10 11.47 -43.49
N SER A 9 -38.27 11.36 -42.84
CA SER A 9 -38.40 11.36 -41.39
C SER A 9 -38.04 9.96 -40.88
N CYS A 10 -36.89 9.81 -40.21
CA CYS A 10 -36.56 8.61 -39.44
C CYS A 10 -37.39 8.63 -38.15
N LEU A 11 -38.52 7.92 -38.14
CA LEU A 11 -39.12 7.48 -36.88
C LEU A 11 -38.21 6.44 -36.25
N VAL A 12 -37.46 6.85 -35.23
CA VAL A 12 -36.83 5.92 -34.28
C VAL A 12 -37.94 5.46 -33.35
N SER A 13 -38.43 4.24 -33.56
CA SER A 13 -39.33 3.57 -32.62
C SER A 13 -38.55 3.29 -31.34
N LEU A 14 -38.77 4.14 -30.33
CA LEU A 14 -38.26 3.94 -28.98
C LEU A 14 -39.03 2.76 -28.36
N LEU A 15 -38.47 1.55 -28.43
CA LEU A 15 -38.92 0.43 -27.60
C LEU A 15 -38.57 0.78 -26.15
N ILE A 16 -39.55 1.25 -25.40
CA ILE A 16 -39.50 1.33 -23.94
C ILE A 16 -39.56 -0.12 -23.44
N LEU A 17 -38.40 -0.70 -23.16
CA LEU A 17 -38.32 -1.87 -22.28
C LEU A 17 -38.76 -1.39 -20.90
N ILE A 18 -40.02 -1.68 -20.57
CA ILE A 18 -40.50 -1.64 -19.20
C ILE A 18 -39.80 -2.82 -18.52
N ALA A 19 -38.57 -2.58 -18.03
CA ALA A 19 -38.00 -3.42 -17.00
C ALA A 19 -38.93 -3.26 -15.80
N GLY A 20 -39.85 -4.20 -15.62
CA GLY A 20 -40.60 -4.28 -14.38
C GLY A 20 -39.58 -4.39 -13.26
N CYS A 21 -39.65 -3.49 -12.29
CA CYS A 21 -39.13 -3.74 -10.95
C CYS A 21 -39.94 -4.91 -10.36
N GLY A 22 -39.67 -6.12 -10.83
CA GLY A 22 -39.93 -7.31 -10.04
C GLY A 22 -38.73 -7.45 -9.12
N ASP A 23 -38.97 -7.47 -7.81
CA ASP A 23 -37.94 -7.79 -6.83
C ASP A 23 -37.18 -9.02 -7.33
N SER A 24 -35.86 -8.87 -7.57
CA SER A 24 -35.00 -10.01 -7.88
C SER A 24 -35.20 -11.05 -6.77
N PRO A 25 -35.40 -12.34 -7.11
CA PRO A 25 -35.60 -13.36 -6.10
C PRO A 25 -34.37 -13.41 -5.19
N VAL A 26 -34.58 -13.08 -3.92
CA VAL A 26 -33.55 -13.20 -2.88
C VAL A 26 -33.35 -14.70 -2.61
N ASN A 27 -32.16 -15.19 -2.92
CA ASN A 27 -31.80 -16.59 -2.81
C ASN A 27 -31.17 -16.91 -1.44
N ILE A 28 -31.11 -18.21 -1.13
CA ILE A 28 -30.31 -18.73 -0.03
C ILE A 28 -28.94 -19.11 -0.60
N ALA A 29 -27.87 -18.85 0.14
CA ALA A 29 -26.51 -19.19 -0.25
C ALA A 29 -26.35 -20.69 -0.58
N ALA A 30 -25.76 -21.00 -1.73
CA ALA A 30 -25.27 -22.32 -2.09
C ALA A 30 -23.73 -22.38 -1.97
N PRO A 31 -23.13 -23.60 -1.94
CA PRO A 31 -21.68 -23.74 -1.85
C PRO A 31 -20.93 -22.92 -2.90
N ASN A 32 -19.93 -22.15 -2.46
CA ASN A 32 -19.10 -21.22 -3.23
C ASN A 32 -19.76 -19.91 -3.69
N ASP A 33 -21.05 -19.67 -3.47
CA ASP A 33 -21.69 -18.41 -3.86
C ASP A 33 -21.12 -17.23 -3.08
N ILE A 34 -20.93 -17.44 -1.77
CA ILE A 34 -20.45 -16.46 -0.81
C ILE A 34 -19.10 -16.92 -0.28
N PHE A 35 -18.09 -16.06 -0.29
CA PHE A 35 -16.77 -16.37 0.24
C PHE A 35 -16.09 -15.16 0.85
N VAL A 36 -15.08 -15.40 1.68
CA VAL A 36 -14.34 -14.35 2.37
C VAL A 36 -13.38 -13.62 1.42
N THR A 37 -13.40 -12.30 1.42
CA THR A 37 -12.52 -11.43 0.58
C THR A 37 -11.60 -10.53 1.38
N GLU A 38 -11.93 -10.21 2.64
CA GLU A 38 -11.15 -9.32 3.48
C GLU A 38 -11.26 -9.72 4.95
N LEU A 39 -10.16 -9.60 5.70
CA LEU A 39 -10.05 -9.83 7.14
C LEU A 39 -9.31 -8.68 7.79
N MET A 40 -9.91 -8.08 8.82
CA MET A 40 -9.19 -7.25 9.79
C MET A 40 -9.11 -8.00 11.11
N PRO A 41 -8.00 -8.69 11.39
CA PRO A 41 -7.83 -9.40 12.66
C PRO A 41 -7.67 -8.41 13.80
N SER A 42 -8.08 -8.83 15.00
CA SER A 42 -7.81 -8.06 16.20
C SER A 42 -6.36 -8.23 16.65
N SER A 43 -5.65 -7.13 16.92
CA SER A 43 -4.35 -7.19 17.60
C SER A 43 -4.58 -7.25 19.12
N GLY A 44 -4.45 -8.45 19.70
CA GLY A 44 -4.58 -8.66 21.15
C GLY A 44 -5.97 -8.34 21.72
N GLY A 45 -7.04 -8.59 20.97
CA GLY A 45 -8.44 -8.35 21.40
C GLY A 45 -8.85 -6.86 21.50
N VAL A 46 -7.99 -5.93 21.09
CA VAL A 46 -8.25 -4.49 21.18
C VAL A 46 -8.43 -3.89 19.78
N GLY A 47 -9.59 -3.25 19.56
CA GLY A 47 -9.91 -2.54 18.33
C GLY A 47 -11.03 -3.21 17.52
N PRO A 48 -11.34 -2.62 16.35
CA PRO A 48 -12.28 -3.22 15.44
C PRO A 48 -11.71 -4.45 14.76
N GLN A 49 -12.59 -5.41 14.55
CA GLN A 49 -12.35 -6.59 13.74
C GLN A 49 -13.54 -6.78 12.82
N TRP A 50 -13.27 -7.22 11.59
CA TRP A 50 -14.31 -7.62 10.66
C TRP A 50 -13.79 -8.69 9.71
N LEU A 51 -14.75 -9.39 9.12
CA LEU A 51 -14.56 -10.14 7.90
C LEU A 51 -15.53 -9.61 6.85
N GLU A 52 -15.12 -9.67 5.60
CA GLU A 52 -15.95 -9.31 4.46
C GLU A 52 -16.29 -10.57 3.66
N LEU A 53 -17.54 -10.62 3.22
CA LEU A 53 -18.09 -11.66 2.37
C LEU A 53 -18.46 -11.07 1.02
N HIS A 54 -18.14 -11.76 -0.06
CA HIS A 54 -18.52 -11.38 -1.42
C HIS A 54 -19.54 -12.36 -2.00
N ASN A 55 -20.58 -11.84 -2.64
CA ASN A 55 -21.55 -12.62 -3.41
C ASN A 55 -21.16 -12.68 -4.88
N SER A 56 -20.59 -13.80 -5.30
CA SER A 56 -20.19 -14.04 -6.70
C SER A 56 -21.32 -14.53 -7.61
N SER A 57 -22.52 -14.71 -7.07
CA SER A 57 -23.69 -15.14 -7.86
C SER A 57 -24.33 -13.96 -8.62
N GLU A 58 -25.21 -14.28 -9.56
CA GLU A 58 -25.99 -13.30 -10.35
C GLU A 58 -27.28 -12.85 -9.66
N ALA A 59 -27.49 -13.24 -8.40
CA ALA A 59 -28.71 -12.97 -7.64
C ALA A 59 -28.37 -12.47 -6.23
N SER A 60 -29.26 -11.67 -5.66
CA SER A 60 -29.14 -11.22 -4.26
C SER A 60 -29.30 -12.42 -3.32
N ILE A 61 -28.50 -12.50 -2.26
CA ILE A 61 -28.51 -13.60 -1.29
C ILE A 61 -28.77 -13.05 0.11
N ASP A 62 -29.78 -13.57 0.83
CA ASP A 62 -29.99 -13.26 2.25
C ASP A 62 -29.19 -14.23 3.11
N LEU A 63 -28.25 -13.70 3.90
CA LEU A 63 -27.39 -14.45 4.80
C LEU A 63 -28.03 -14.74 6.17
N ARG A 64 -29.29 -14.35 6.37
CA ARG A 64 -30.03 -14.71 7.58
C ARG A 64 -30.05 -16.21 7.81
N GLY A 65 -29.75 -16.62 9.04
CA GLY A 65 -29.66 -18.02 9.44
C GLY A 65 -28.35 -18.70 9.04
N CYS A 66 -27.40 -17.97 8.44
CA CYS A 66 -26.03 -18.42 8.32
C CYS A 66 -25.29 -18.30 9.66
N GLU A 67 -24.39 -19.22 9.88
CA GLU A 67 -23.48 -19.28 11.01
C GLU A 67 -22.04 -19.13 10.51
N ILE A 68 -21.29 -18.26 11.17
CA ILE A 68 -19.85 -18.08 10.97
C ILE A 68 -19.16 -18.66 12.19
N SER A 69 -18.27 -19.63 11.99
CA SER A 69 -17.46 -20.22 13.04
C SER A 69 -15.97 -20.06 12.78
N ASN A 70 -15.16 -20.10 13.85
CA ASN A 70 -13.71 -20.02 13.76
C ASN A 70 -13.01 -21.29 14.29
N ALA A 71 -11.68 -21.32 14.17
CA ALA A 71 -10.85 -22.42 14.64
C ALA A 71 -10.77 -22.57 16.18
N GLN A 72 -11.38 -21.67 16.95
CA GLN A 72 -11.44 -21.72 18.42
C GLN A 72 -12.80 -22.22 18.94
N ASP A 73 -13.60 -22.84 18.08
CA ASP A 73 -14.97 -23.29 18.36
C ASP A 73 -15.92 -22.15 18.78
N GLN A 74 -15.60 -20.90 18.45
CA GLN A 74 -16.52 -19.77 18.57
C GLN A 74 -17.40 -19.71 17.32
N ALA A 75 -18.67 -19.33 17.51
CA ALA A 75 -19.62 -19.20 16.42
C ALA A 75 -20.57 -18.02 16.64
N MET A 76 -20.97 -17.38 15.55
CA MET A 76 -22.00 -16.35 15.53
C MET A 76 -23.04 -16.63 14.45
N THR A 77 -24.30 -16.44 14.78
CA THR A 77 -25.42 -16.59 13.83
C THR A 77 -25.91 -15.22 13.35
N LEU A 78 -26.11 -15.09 12.05
CA LEU A 78 -26.72 -13.90 11.44
C LEU A 78 -28.24 -13.97 11.63
N THR A 79 -28.74 -13.38 12.72
CA THR A 79 -30.16 -13.48 13.10
C THR A 79 -31.09 -12.58 12.31
N ASP A 80 -30.58 -11.44 11.87
CA ASP A 80 -31.30 -10.45 11.08
C ASP A 80 -31.04 -10.64 9.58
N SER A 81 -31.89 -10.05 8.74
CA SER A 81 -31.67 -10.08 7.30
C SER A 81 -30.41 -9.30 6.95
N LEU A 82 -29.54 -9.93 6.17
CA LEU A 82 -28.35 -9.34 5.58
C LEU A 82 -28.33 -9.77 4.12
N ILE A 83 -28.86 -8.91 3.26
CA ILE A 83 -28.90 -9.16 1.83
C ILE A 83 -27.56 -8.73 1.25
N VAL A 84 -26.95 -9.58 0.45
CA VAL A 84 -25.78 -9.25 -0.35
C VAL A 84 -26.24 -9.23 -1.79
N GLU A 85 -26.22 -8.05 -2.42
CA GLU A 85 -26.59 -7.93 -3.83
C GLU A 85 -25.65 -8.75 -4.72
N SER A 86 -26.10 -9.03 -5.95
CA SER A 86 -25.28 -9.70 -6.96
C SER A 86 -23.96 -8.94 -7.16
N GLN A 87 -22.83 -9.65 -7.08
CA GLN A 87 -21.47 -9.11 -7.19
C GLN A 87 -21.11 -8.07 -6.11
N ASP A 88 -21.87 -8.00 -5.02
CA ASP A 88 -21.64 -7.03 -3.94
C ASP A 88 -21.02 -7.69 -2.69
N TYR A 89 -20.75 -6.86 -1.69
CA TYR A 89 -20.04 -7.22 -0.48
C TYR A 89 -20.90 -6.98 0.75
N ALA A 90 -20.69 -7.79 1.77
CA ALA A 90 -21.26 -7.58 3.09
C ALA A 90 -20.20 -7.71 4.17
N VAL A 91 -20.27 -6.81 5.15
CA VAL A 91 -19.27 -6.72 6.21
C VAL A 91 -19.84 -7.18 7.54
N ILE A 92 -19.14 -8.10 8.19
CA ILE A 92 -19.48 -8.62 9.51
C ILE A 92 -18.46 -8.08 10.52
N ALA A 93 -18.84 -7.08 11.30
CA ALA A 93 -17.93 -6.32 12.17
C ALA A 93 -18.29 -6.44 13.65
N ASN A 94 -17.29 -6.39 14.55
CA ASN A 94 -17.59 -6.28 15.97
C ASN A 94 -18.12 -4.87 16.31
N ASN A 95 -18.85 -4.76 17.40
CA ASN A 95 -19.43 -3.51 17.87
C ASN A 95 -18.44 -2.62 18.65
N HIS A 96 -17.20 -2.52 18.19
CA HIS A 96 -16.18 -1.77 18.91
C HIS A 96 -16.49 -0.25 18.88
N PRO A 97 -16.67 0.42 20.04
CA PRO A 97 -17.32 1.73 20.15
C PRO A 97 -16.51 2.92 19.60
N ARG A 98 -15.40 2.68 18.90
CA ARG A 98 -14.53 3.73 18.33
C ARG A 98 -14.57 3.80 16.81
N GLU A 99 -15.26 2.88 16.14
CA GLU A 99 -15.42 3.00 14.69
C GLU A 99 -16.54 3.99 14.35
N LYS A 100 -16.22 4.91 13.45
CA LYS A 100 -17.22 5.71 12.78
C LYS A 100 -18.01 4.77 11.86
N PRO A 101 -19.34 4.63 12.00
CA PRO A 101 -20.14 3.79 11.11
C PRO A 101 -20.04 4.14 9.61
N GLU A 102 -19.49 5.32 9.31
CA GLU A 102 -19.43 5.99 8.01
C GLU A 102 -18.33 5.42 7.08
N THR A 103 -17.45 4.56 7.58
CA THR A 103 -16.29 4.03 6.84
C THR A 103 -16.57 2.73 6.10
N PHE A 104 -17.61 2.01 6.51
CA PHE A 104 -18.08 0.81 5.82
C PHE A 104 -18.99 1.22 4.68
N LYS A 105 -18.67 0.75 3.48
CA LYS A 105 -19.61 0.80 2.36
C LYS A 105 -20.42 -0.52 2.37
N GLY A 106 -21.56 -0.57 1.69
CA GLY A 106 -22.38 -1.79 1.62
C GLY A 106 -23.12 -2.17 2.90
N ASP A 107 -23.74 -3.35 2.86
CA ASP A 107 -24.56 -3.88 3.95
C ASP A 107 -23.70 -4.47 5.07
N ARG A 108 -24.19 -4.35 6.31
CA ARG A 108 -23.40 -4.65 7.51
C ARG A 108 -24.20 -5.40 8.57
N PHE A 109 -23.54 -6.39 9.17
CA PHE A 109 -23.97 -7.02 10.42
C PHE A 109 -22.98 -6.73 11.54
N THR A 110 -23.48 -6.46 12.74
CA THR A 110 -22.64 -6.17 13.91
C THR A 110 -22.83 -7.19 15.02
N TYR A 111 -21.74 -7.66 15.62
CA TYR A 111 -21.75 -8.61 16.74
C TYR A 111 -21.01 -8.07 17.97
N GLN A 112 -21.26 -8.66 19.15
CA GLN A 112 -20.53 -8.28 20.38
C GLN A 112 -19.12 -8.87 20.37
N SER A 113 -18.11 -8.08 20.72
CA SER A 113 -16.69 -8.50 20.63
C SER A 113 -16.33 -9.74 21.45
N ASP A 114 -17.11 -10.12 22.46
CA ASP A 114 -16.91 -11.32 23.29
C ASP A 114 -17.48 -12.61 22.68
N ILE A 115 -18.28 -12.52 21.62
CA ILE A 115 -18.91 -13.68 20.96
C ILE A 115 -17.94 -14.37 20.01
N PHE A 116 -17.11 -13.61 19.30
CA PHE A 116 -16.31 -14.10 18.19
C PHE A 116 -15.02 -13.29 18.05
N GLU A 117 -13.90 -13.97 17.82
CA GLU A 117 -12.60 -13.34 17.58
C GLU A 117 -12.00 -13.76 16.24
N LEU A 118 -11.32 -12.81 15.61
CA LEU A 118 -10.46 -13.01 14.44
C LEU A 118 -8.99 -12.85 14.87
N PRO A 119 -8.34 -13.93 15.35
CA PRO A 119 -6.90 -13.91 15.62
C PRO A 119 -6.10 -13.70 14.33
N PRO A 120 -4.78 -13.40 14.37
CA PRO A 120 -3.95 -13.29 13.17
C PRO A 120 -3.71 -14.60 12.40
N ALA A 121 -4.08 -15.75 12.98
CA ALA A 121 -4.03 -17.05 12.29
C ALA A 121 -5.17 -17.93 12.78
N GLY A 122 -5.78 -18.70 11.88
CA GLY A 122 -6.90 -19.56 12.21
C GLY A 122 -7.64 -20.05 10.98
N GLY A 123 -8.95 -20.16 11.11
CA GLY A 123 -9.84 -20.52 10.01
C GLY A 123 -11.23 -19.97 10.25
N ILE A 124 -11.97 -19.82 9.16
CA ILE A 124 -13.35 -19.35 9.11
C ILE A 124 -14.17 -20.40 8.36
N SER A 125 -15.35 -20.70 8.87
CA SER A 125 -16.33 -21.54 8.19
C SER A 125 -17.66 -20.81 8.14
N LEU A 126 -18.24 -20.69 6.94
CA LEU A 126 -19.57 -20.16 6.71
C LEU A 126 -20.53 -21.31 6.42
N THR A 127 -21.52 -21.51 7.28
CA THR A 127 -22.55 -22.55 7.12
C THR A 127 -23.92 -21.90 7.07
N CYS A 128 -24.69 -22.12 6.01
CA CYS A 128 -26.04 -21.60 5.88
C CYS A 128 -27.04 -22.75 5.85
N HIS A 129 -28.02 -22.75 6.75
CA HIS A 129 -29.07 -23.77 6.81
C HIS A 129 -28.52 -25.21 6.86
N GLY A 130 -27.41 -25.41 7.58
CA GLY A 130 -26.73 -26.71 7.73
C GLY A 130 -25.88 -27.14 6.53
N LYS A 131 -25.70 -26.29 5.50
CA LYS A 131 -24.80 -26.54 4.37
C LYS A 131 -23.56 -25.67 4.48
N LEU A 132 -22.39 -26.28 4.31
CA LEU A 132 -21.14 -25.55 4.20
C LEU A 132 -21.13 -24.73 2.90
N ILE A 133 -20.92 -23.43 3.04
CA ILE A 133 -20.89 -22.47 1.92
C ILE A 133 -19.46 -22.17 1.52
N ASP A 134 -18.64 -21.81 2.51
CA ASP A 134 -17.22 -21.52 2.35
C ASP A 134 -16.45 -21.94 3.62
N LYS A 135 -15.18 -22.27 3.45
CA LYS A 135 -14.26 -22.55 4.54
C LYS A 135 -12.84 -22.26 4.11
N MET A 136 -12.20 -21.33 4.80
CA MET A 136 -10.81 -20.97 4.57
C MET A 136 -9.97 -21.12 5.85
N THR A 137 -8.67 -21.31 5.66
CA THR A 137 -7.66 -21.17 6.72
C THR A 137 -6.71 -20.04 6.36
N TYR A 138 -6.24 -19.31 7.37
CA TYR A 138 -5.35 -18.18 7.15
C TYR A 138 -4.25 -18.13 8.19
N GLN A 139 -3.13 -17.55 7.75
CA GLN A 139 -2.03 -17.15 8.60
C GLN A 139 -1.54 -15.81 8.05
N ILE A 140 -1.96 -14.74 8.72
CA ILE A 140 -1.52 -13.40 8.38
C ILE A 140 -0.03 -13.30 8.74
N GLY A 141 0.74 -12.65 7.87
CA GLY A 141 2.18 -12.50 8.05
C GLY A 141 2.56 -11.81 9.37
N ALA A 142 3.86 -11.73 9.66
CA ALA A 142 4.33 -11.14 10.90
C ALA A 142 3.68 -9.77 11.16
N PRO A 143 3.15 -9.51 12.38
CA PRO A 143 2.47 -8.26 12.69
C PRO A 143 3.49 -7.12 12.74
N THR A 144 3.61 -6.40 11.64
CA THR A 144 4.28 -5.11 11.58
C THR A 144 3.36 -3.99 12.07
N ILE A 145 3.93 -2.82 12.35
CA ILE A 145 3.11 -1.64 12.69
C ILE A 145 2.16 -1.31 11.53
N ALA A 146 2.60 -1.41 10.26
CA ALA A 146 1.66 -1.30 9.13
C ALA A 146 0.68 -2.46 9.05
N ALA A 147 1.13 -3.71 9.21
CA ALA A 147 0.25 -4.88 9.07
C ALA A 147 -0.89 -4.84 10.07
N THR A 148 -0.64 -4.42 11.32
CA THR A 148 -1.69 -4.24 12.34
C THR A 148 -2.65 -3.08 12.04
N SER A 149 -2.27 -2.21 11.10
CA SER A 149 -3.05 -1.08 10.61
C SER A 149 -3.70 -1.37 9.26
N ARG A 150 -3.63 -2.59 8.74
CA ARG A 150 -4.11 -2.96 7.39
C ARG A 150 -4.98 -4.21 7.47
N SER A 151 -6.04 -4.27 6.68
CA SER A 151 -6.70 -5.56 6.47
C SER A 151 -5.85 -6.44 5.56
N TRP A 152 -6.06 -7.74 5.73
CA TRP A 152 -5.57 -8.76 4.84
C TRP A 152 -6.70 -9.07 3.85
N GLN A 153 -6.40 -9.00 2.56
CA GLN A 153 -7.38 -8.99 1.50
C GLN A 153 -6.98 -9.95 0.38
N LEU A 154 -7.99 -10.48 -0.31
CA LEU A 154 -7.82 -11.28 -1.51
C LEU A 154 -7.47 -10.38 -2.70
N GLU A 155 -6.52 -10.79 -3.53
CA GLU A 155 -6.06 -9.98 -4.66
C GLU A 155 -7.18 -9.74 -5.69
N PRO A 156 -7.17 -8.59 -6.39
CA PRO A 156 -8.12 -8.36 -7.47
C PRO A 156 -7.98 -9.42 -8.56
N GLY A 157 -9.10 -10.07 -8.90
CA GLY A 157 -9.16 -11.13 -9.92
C GLY A 157 -9.23 -12.54 -9.33
N SER A 158 -8.87 -12.73 -8.05
CA SER A 158 -9.07 -13.97 -7.31
C SER A 158 -10.48 -14.00 -6.69
N ILE A 159 -11.51 -14.07 -7.51
CA ILE A 159 -12.93 -13.89 -7.09
C ILE A 159 -13.71 -15.20 -6.88
N SER A 160 -13.15 -16.16 -6.12
CA SER A 160 -13.87 -17.38 -5.78
C SER A 160 -13.49 -17.95 -4.41
N ALA A 161 -14.37 -18.80 -3.86
CA ALA A 161 -14.07 -19.59 -2.67
C ALA A 161 -12.78 -20.41 -2.81
N GLN A 162 -12.54 -21.04 -3.97
CA GLN A 162 -11.29 -21.79 -4.17
C GLN A 162 -10.05 -20.89 -4.23
N ALA A 163 -10.20 -19.64 -4.67
CA ALA A 163 -9.09 -18.70 -4.73
C ALA A 163 -8.73 -18.16 -3.35
N ASN A 164 -9.70 -18.02 -2.44
CA ASN A 164 -9.47 -17.56 -1.07
C ASN A 164 -8.77 -18.62 -0.20
N ASP A 165 -8.76 -19.88 -0.62
CA ASP A 165 -8.01 -20.97 0.02
C ASP A 165 -6.50 -20.92 -0.24
N ASN A 166 -6.07 -20.17 -1.27
CA ASN A 166 -4.65 -20.08 -1.64
C ASN A 166 -3.99 -18.86 -0.96
N PRO A 167 -3.07 -19.04 0.00
CA PRO A 167 -2.45 -17.93 0.72
C PRO A 167 -1.65 -16.98 -0.19
N GLU A 168 -1.17 -17.44 -1.35
CA GLU A 168 -0.46 -16.60 -2.32
C GLU A 168 -1.37 -15.56 -3.00
N ASN A 169 -2.69 -15.76 -2.95
CA ASN A 169 -3.66 -14.82 -3.48
C ASN A 169 -4.00 -13.70 -2.48
N TRP A 170 -3.43 -13.72 -1.27
CA TRP A 170 -3.74 -12.74 -0.23
C TRP A 170 -2.59 -11.76 0.01
N CYS A 171 -2.94 -10.54 0.34
CA CYS A 171 -2.01 -9.45 0.57
C CYS A 171 -2.57 -8.43 1.55
N TYR A 172 -1.75 -7.48 2.01
CA TYR A 172 -2.26 -6.37 2.80
C TYR A 172 -2.79 -5.24 1.91
N THR A 173 -3.89 -4.61 2.31
CA THR A 173 -4.46 -3.43 1.64
C THR A 173 -3.41 -2.32 1.51
N ILE A 174 -3.26 -1.71 0.33
CA ILE A 174 -2.26 -0.66 0.13
C ILE A 174 -2.47 0.56 1.04
N LEU A 175 -1.36 1.16 1.49
CA LEU A 175 -1.35 2.32 2.39
C LEU A 175 -1.62 3.64 1.62
N VAL A 176 -2.82 3.78 1.07
CA VAL A 176 -3.28 4.97 0.32
C VAL A 176 -4.49 5.60 1.03
N GLU A 177 -4.54 6.93 1.06
CA GLU A 177 -5.58 7.69 1.79
C GLU A 177 -7.02 7.31 1.38
N ASP A 178 -7.24 6.95 0.11
CA ASP A 178 -8.55 6.50 -0.40
C ASP A 178 -9.07 5.23 0.30
N TYR A 179 -8.17 4.42 0.87
CA TYR A 179 -8.48 3.20 1.63
C TYR A 179 -8.36 3.40 3.14
N MET A 180 -8.18 4.63 3.62
CA MET A 180 -8.08 4.88 5.05
C MET A 180 -9.47 4.79 5.70
N VAL A 181 -9.66 3.84 6.60
CA VAL A 181 -10.86 3.67 7.41
C VAL A 181 -10.59 4.03 8.86
N GLY A 182 -11.47 4.84 9.44
CA GLY A 182 -11.35 5.28 10.83
C GLY A 182 -10.08 6.09 11.07
N ASP A 183 -9.42 5.82 12.21
CA ASP A 183 -8.12 6.41 12.54
C ASP A 183 -7.03 5.35 12.33
N ARG A 184 -6.09 5.63 11.43
CA ARG A 184 -4.88 4.84 11.19
C ARG A 184 -5.13 3.38 10.77
N ARG A 185 -6.21 3.09 10.04
CA ARG A 185 -6.43 1.77 9.45
C ARG A 185 -6.64 1.89 7.94
N PHE A 186 -6.18 0.90 7.19
CA PHE A 186 -6.27 0.84 5.74
C PHE A 186 -6.98 -0.44 5.34
N ALA A 187 -8.08 -0.29 4.61
CA ALA A 187 -8.97 -1.38 4.26
C ALA A 187 -9.94 -1.00 3.14
N SER A 188 -10.70 -1.96 2.63
CA SER A 188 -11.68 -1.79 1.57
C SER A 188 -13.08 -2.31 1.94
N PRO A 189 -13.58 -2.13 3.19
CA PRO A 189 -14.79 -2.79 3.62
C PRO A 189 -16.02 -2.32 2.82
N GLY A 190 -16.67 -3.29 2.18
CA GLY A 190 -17.85 -3.15 1.36
C GLY A 190 -17.60 -2.65 -0.06
N ILE A 191 -16.35 -2.72 -0.53
CA ILE A 191 -16.00 -2.40 -1.93
C ILE A 191 -14.96 -3.41 -2.43
N ALA A 192 -14.74 -3.42 -3.74
CA ALA A 192 -13.70 -4.24 -4.32
C ALA A 192 -12.31 -3.91 -3.74
N ASN A 193 -11.59 -4.97 -3.35
CA ASN A 193 -10.22 -4.89 -2.86
C ASN A 193 -9.30 -4.13 -3.84
N PRO A 194 -8.38 -3.27 -3.37
CA PRO A 194 -7.33 -2.68 -4.21
C PRO A 194 -6.36 -3.72 -4.74
N ILE A 195 -5.52 -3.29 -5.69
CA ILE A 195 -4.33 -4.04 -6.08
C ILE A 195 -3.45 -4.36 -4.86
N CYS A 196 -2.87 -5.56 -4.86
CA CYS A 196 -1.94 -5.96 -3.82
C CYS A 196 -0.64 -5.16 -3.88
N GLU A 197 0.02 -4.98 -2.73
CA GLU A 197 1.35 -4.36 -2.69
C GLU A 197 2.46 -5.28 -3.22
N SER A 198 2.20 -6.59 -3.34
CA SER A 198 3.13 -7.61 -3.87
C SER A 198 3.55 -7.40 -5.34
N VAL A 199 3.05 -6.35 -6.00
CA VAL A 199 3.56 -5.87 -7.30
C VAL A 199 4.80 -4.98 -7.20
N MET A 200 5.42 -4.79 -6.03
CA MET A 200 6.70 -4.07 -5.88
C MET A 200 7.89 -4.97 -6.25
N PRO A 201 8.46 -4.84 -7.46
CA PRO A 201 9.33 -5.86 -8.04
C PRO A 201 10.75 -5.91 -7.44
N TYR A 202 11.14 -4.92 -6.62
CA TYR A 202 12.46 -4.86 -6.03
C TYR A 202 12.44 -4.66 -4.51
N VAL A 203 11.59 -5.38 -3.78
CA VAL A 203 11.50 -5.27 -2.31
C VAL A 203 11.88 -6.59 -1.63
N SER A 204 12.65 -6.51 -0.55
CA SER A 204 12.88 -7.61 0.40
C SER A 204 12.62 -7.15 1.84
N TYR A 205 12.47 -8.13 2.73
CA TYR A 205 12.20 -7.94 4.15
C TYR A 205 13.29 -8.66 4.96
N ASP A 206 14.01 -7.93 5.80
CA ASP A 206 15.11 -8.45 6.64
C ASP A 206 16.22 -9.23 5.88
N ASP A 207 16.32 -9.03 4.57
CA ASP A 207 17.39 -9.56 3.72
C ASP A 207 18.05 -8.46 2.85
N GLN A 208 19.26 -8.03 3.23
CA GLN A 208 20.06 -7.07 2.45
C GLN A 208 20.67 -7.70 1.19
N SER A 209 20.81 -9.03 1.15
CA SER A 209 21.65 -9.74 0.16
C SER A 209 21.33 -9.41 -1.31
N PRO A 210 20.06 -9.26 -1.72
CA PRO A 210 19.72 -8.91 -3.11
C PRO A 210 20.14 -7.49 -3.53
N TRP A 211 20.38 -6.61 -2.56
CA TRP A 211 20.58 -5.18 -2.79
C TRP A 211 22.02 -4.72 -2.56
N LEU A 212 22.91 -5.59 -2.09
CA LEU A 212 24.31 -5.24 -1.85
C LEU A 212 25.04 -4.97 -3.18
N ILE A 213 25.75 -3.84 -3.22
CA ILE A 213 26.54 -3.42 -4.38
C ILE A 213 28.01 -3.64 -4.03
N GLU A 214 28.68 -4.48 -4.81
CA GLU A 214 30.12 -4.69 -4.69
C GLU A 214 30.88 -3.49 -5.26
N GLY A 215 31.96 -3.09 -4.57
CA GLY A 215 32.91 -2.11 -5.09
C GLY A 215 32.47 -0.64 -5.03
N ILE A 216 31.56 -0.27 -4.11
CA ILE A 216 31.19 1.14 -3.91
C ILE A 216 32.45 1.96 -3.54
N ASP A 217 32.68 3.03 -4.31
CA ASP A 217 33.57 4.12 -3.93
C ASP A 217 32.80 5.08 -3.02
N TRP A 218 32.99 4.93 -1.71
CA TRP A 218 32.27 5.71 -0.70
C TRP A 218 32.59 7.20 -0.77
N ASP A 219 33.85 7.57 -0.99
CA ASP A 219 34.24 8.98 -1.03
C ASP A 219 33.67 9.65 -2.28
N ALA A 220 33.69 8.98 -3.43
CA ALA A 220 33.06 9.50 -4.64
C ALA A 220 31.53 9.56 -4.51
N THR A 221 30.89 8.55 -3.92
CA THR A 221 29.43 8.53 -3.69
C THR A 221 28.98 9.63 -2.72
N LEU A 222 29.73 9.89 -1.65
CA LEU A 222 29.41 11.00 -0.74
C LEU A 222 29.63 12.37 -1.39
N LYS A 223 30.59 12.53 -2.31
CA LYS A 223 30.70 13.74 -3.15
C LYS A 223 29.49 13.93 -4.07
N VAL A 224 28.92 12.84 -4.60
CA VAL A 224 27.64 12.90 -5.33
C VAL A 224 26.53 13.40 -4.40
N ALA A 225 26.45 12.88 -3.17
CA ALA A 225 25.48 13.32 -2.17
C ALA A 225 25.62 14.82 -1.86
N GLU A 226 26.82 15.29 -1.55
CA GLU A 226 27.12 16.72 -1.32
C GLU A 226 26.71 17.58 -2.52
N SER A 227 27.04 17.14 -3.74
CA SER A 227 26.65 17.82 -4.97
C SER A 227 25.14 17.88 -5.13
N GLU A 228 24.39 16.80 -4.89
CA GLU A 228 22.92 16.80 -4.97
C GLU A 228 22.29 17.67 -3.88
N PHE A 229 22.80 17.64 -2.64
CA PHE A 229 22.34 18.52 -1.54
C PHE A 229 22.56 20.00 -1.81
N SER A 230 23.69 20.38 -2.42
CA SER A 230 23.97 21.78 -2.78
C SER A 230 22.94 22.39 -3.74
N ARG A 231 22.14 21.55 -4.41
CA ARG A 231 21.10 21.97 -5.35
C ARG A 231 19.80 22.37 -4.66
N GLN A 232 19.59 21.97 -3.40
CA GLN A 232 18.39 22.26 -2.61
C GLN A 232 17.09 21.90 -3.34
N LEU A 233 17.01 20.66 -3.82
CA LEU A 233 15.85 20.12 -4.52
C LEU A 233 15.15 19.08 -3.67
N SER A 234 13.87 18.80 -3.94
CA SER A 234 13.09 17.71 -3.34
C SER A 234 13.54 16.29 -3.77
N THR A 235 14.77 16.19 -4.29
CA THR A 235 15.44 14.95 -4.70
C THR A 235 16.90 14.92 -4.25
N SER A 236 17.33 15.91 -3.45
CA SER A 236 18.71 16.09 -3.01
C SER A 236 19.20 14.96 -2.12
N GLU A 237 18.29 14.33 -1.39
CA GLU A 237 18.51 13.20 -0.50
C GLU A 237 18.79 11.88 -1.22
N LEU A 238 18.45 11.80 -2.52
CA LEU A 238 18.41 10.53 -3.23
C LEU A 238 19.73 9.74 -3.24
N PRO A 239 20.94 10.34 -3.21
CA PRO A 239 22.17 9.56 -3.10
C PRO A 239 22.32 8.83 -1.75
N ILE A 240 21.90 9.45 -0.65
CA ILE A 240 21.90 8.81 0.69
C ILE A 240 20.81 7.74 0.73
N TRP A 241 19.63 8.05 0.18
CA TRP A 241 18.58 7.08 -0.04
C TRP A 241 19.07 5.85 -0.81
N ALA A 242 19.85 6.05 -1.88
CA ALA A 242 20.35 4.99 -2.75
C ALA A 242 21.23 3.95 -2.04
N ILE A 243 21.97 4.36 -1.01
CA ILE A 243 22.90 3.50 -0.28
C ILE A 243 22.35 2.98 1.05
N ARG A 244 21.07 3.23 1.34
CA ARG A 244 20.45 2.93 2.65
C ARG A 244 20.54 1.47 3.11
N ASP A 245 20.62 0.56 2.14
CA ASP A 245 20.60 -0.89 2.38
C ASP A 245 22.00 -1.51 2.32
N GLN A 246 23.05 -0.70 2.22
CA GLN A 246 24.43 -1.17 2.08
C GLN A 246 25.11 -1.40 3.44
N ILE A 247 26.13 -2.25 3.45
CA ILE A 247 27.01 -2.43 4.61
C ILE A 247 28.07 -1.33 4.56
N ILE A 248 27.96 -0.35 5.47
CA ILE A 248 28.86 0.81 5.51
C ILE A 248 29.90 0.71 6.63
N PRO A 249 31.12 1.24 6.41
CA PRO A 249 32.08 1.46 7.50
C PRO A 249 31.60 2.55 8.48
N PRO A 250 32.01 2.51 9.77
CA PRO A 250 31.65 3.53 10.75
C PRO A 250 32.06 4.97 10.36
N GLU A 251 33.20 5.13 9.68
CA GLU A 251 33.65 6.44 9.20
C GLU A 251 32.73 7.01 8.11
N ILE A 252 32.09 6.15 7.31
CA ILE A 252 31.08 6.56 6.33
C ILE A 252 29.77 6.89 7.05
N ALA A 253 29.41 6.11 8.06
CA ALA A 253 28.25 6.36 8.91
C ALA A 253 28.32 7.74 9.59
N ALA A 254 29.49 8.11 10.13
CA ALA A 254 29.73 9.42 10.73
C ALA A 254 29.57 10.57 9.72
N LYS A 255 30.09 10.42 8.49
CA LYS A 255 29.89 11.41 7.42
C LYS A 255 28.42 11.55 7.02
N ILE A 256 27.70 10.42 6.93
CA ILE A 256 26.26 10.42 6.63
C ILE A 256 25.46 11.11 7.74
N ALA A 257 25.81 10.91 9.01
CA ALA A 257 25.18 11.60 10.14
C ALA A 257 25.32 13.13 10.03
N VAL A 258 26.51 13.62 9.64
CA VAL A 258 26.74 15.06 9.40
C VAL A 258 25.89 15.54 8.23
N LEU A 259 25.94 14.85 7.09
CA LEU A 259 25.13 15.21 5.91
C LEU A 259 23.64 15.23 6.21
N TYR A 260 23.16 14.34 7.07
CA TYR A 260 21.77 14.34 7.52
C TYR A 260 21.40 15.64 8.23
N PHE A 261 22.12 15.98 9.31
CA PHE A 261 21.80 17.16 10.11
C PHE A 261 22.02 18.47 9.36
N ASP A 262 23.00 18.52 8.46
CA ASP A 262 23.25 19.71 7.63
C ASP A 262 22.11 20.00 6.65
N ASN A 263 21.28 19.00 6.30
CA ASN A 263 20.35 19.10 5.17
C ASN A 263 18.89 18.76 5.47
N ILE A 264 18.57 17.99 6.52
CA ILE A 264 17.20 17.50 6.77
C ILE A 264 16.18 18.64 6.87
N ASP A 265 16.51 19.73 7.56
CA ASP A 265 15.58 20.86 7.74
C ASP A 265 15.40 21.68 6.45
N MET A 266 16.45 21.79 5.62
CA MET A 266 16.36 22.48 4.32
C MET A 266 15.35 21.80 3.38
N LEU A 267 15.19 20.48 3.48
CA LEU A 267 14.26 19.74 2.62
C LEU A 267 12.81 20.23 2.74
N TYR A 268 12.38 20.70 3.91
CA TYR A 268 11.04 21.25 4.15
C TYR A 268 10.71 22.45 3.27
N ASP A 269 11.73 23.24 2.89
CA ASP A 269 11.58 24.46 2.09
C ASP A 269 11.80 24.23 0.58
N THR A 270 12.07 22.99 0.15
CA THR A 270 12.38 22.70 -1.25
C THR A 270 11.16 22.83 -2.15
N LYS A 271 11.38 23.37 -3.36
CA LYS A 271 10.32 23.42 -4.38
C LYS A 271 10.06 22.01 -4.95
N PRO A 272 8.80 21.63 -5.16
CA PRO A 272 8.47 20.36 -5.79
C PRO A 272 9.12 20.19 -7.17
N PHE A 273 9.57 18.98 -7.45
CA PHE A 273 10.02 18.51 -8.74
C PHE A 273 9.14 17.33 -9.18
N LEU A 274 8.21 17.60 -10.10
CA LEU A 274 7.19 16.62 -10.54
C LEU A 274 6.26 16.29 -9.37
N VAL A 275 6.09 15.00 -9.06
CA VAL A 275 5.35 14.49 -7.90
C VAL A 275 6.15 14.52 -6.60
N LEU A 276 7.48 14.73 -6.69
CA LEU A 276 8.41 14.69 -5.56
C LEU A 276 8.48 16.07 -4.92
N ASP A 277 8.18 16.16 -3.65
CA ASP A 277 8.17 17.39 -2.86
C ASP A 277 8.92 17.19 -1.54
N TRP A 278 8.86 18.21 -0.68
CA TRP A 278 9.48 18.16 0.64
C TRP A 278 9.01 16.95 1.47
N ASN A 279 7.73 16.57 1.38
CA ASN A 279 7.16 15.45 2.12
C ASN A 279 7.85 14.14 1.71
N HIS A 280 8.01 13.92 0.40
CA HIS A 280 8.79 12.80 -0.12
C HIS A 280 10.25 12.85 0.37
N ALA A 281 10.91 14.00 0.25
CA ALA A 281 12.33 14.13 0.54
C ALA A 281 12.65 13.87 2.03
N VAL A 282 11.87 14.46 2.94
CA VAL A 282 12.03 14.26 4.40
C VAL A 282 11.77 12.80 4.76
N TRP A 283 10.73 12.18 4.19
CA TRP A 283 10.46 10.76 4.39
C TRP A 283 11.64 9.90 3.97
N HIS A 284 12.12 10.06 2.73
CA HIS A 284 13.17 9.20 2.18
C HIS A 284 14.49 9.40 2.91
N LEU A 285 14.89 10.63 3.22
CA LEU A 285 16.12 10.85 3.99
C LEU A 285 16.05 10.20 5.39
N SER A 286 14.91 10.30 6.07
CA SER A 286 14.71 9.69 7.39
C SER A 286 14.70 8.17 7.32
N TRP A 287 14.11 7.60 6.27
CA TRP A 287 14.13 6.17 6.02
C TRP A 287 15.55 5.67 5.69
N ALA A 288 16.35 6.44 4.95
CA ALA A 288 17.75 6.10 4.70
C ALA A 288 18.55 5.93 6.00
N ILE A 289 18.43 6.90 6.91
CA ILE A 289 19.12 6.85 8.21
C ILE A 289 18.64 5.68 9.05
N SER A 290 17.33 5.41 9.06
CA SER A 290 16.79 4.27 9.78
C SER A 290 17.35 2.93 9.29
N ASN A 291 17.34 2.67 7.99
CA ASN A 291 17.85 1.41 7.45
C ASN A 291 19.35 1.26 7.72
N LEU A 292 20.16 2.31 7.49
CA LEU A 292 21.60 2.28 7.77
C LEU A 292 21.89 2.00 9.26
N TYR A 293 21.14 2.62 10.18
CA TYR A 293 21.28 2.37 11.60
C TYR A 293 20.86 0.95 11.97
N ARG A 294 19.69 0.49 11.51
CA ARG A 294 19.11 -0.80 11.91
C ARG A 294 19.92 -1.98 11.40
N ASN A 295 20.40 -1.91 10.16
CA ASN A 295 21.27 -2.90 9.54
C ASN A 295 22.75 -2.80 10.00
N GLY A 296 23.14 -1.65 10.56
CA GLY A 296 24.50 -1.40 11.02
C GLY A 296 24.93 -2.27 12.20
N ASP A 297 26.22 -2.54 12.27
CA ASP A 297 26.84 -3.13 13.46
C ASP A 297 26.87 -2.12 14.63
N SER A 298 27.41 -2.54 15.77
CA SER A 298 27.49 -1.67 16.96
C SER A 298 28.28 -0.37 16.75
N ALA A 299 29.27 -0.36 15.85
CA ALA A 299 30.08 0.81 15.58
C ALA A 299 29.32 1.78 14.66
N VAL A 300 28.68 1.27 13.61
CA VAL A 300 27.80 2.07 12.73
C VAL A 300 26.64 2.67 13.52
N LYS A 301 25.98 1.88 14.37
CA LYS A 301 24.89 2.34 15.24
C LYS A 301 25.33 3.50 16.13
N LYS A 302 26.52 3.40 16.72
CA LYS A 302 27.06 4.47 17.56
C LYS A 302 27.20 5.79 16.81
N GLU A 303 27.71 5.75 15.57
CA GLU A 303 27.90 6.96 14.76
C GLU A 303 26.56 7.55 14.27
N LEU A 304 25.55 6.71 13.99
CA LEU A 304 24.24 7.14 13.51
C LEU A 304 23.21 7.40 14.62
N GLN A 305 23.51 7.12 15.89
CA GLN A 305 22.53 7.10 16.99
C GLN A 305 21.65 8.36 17.05
N LEU A 306 22.27 9.55 17.04
CA LEU A 306 21.54 10.82 17.13
C LEU A 306 20.71 11.09 15.87
N ALA A 307 21.27 10.79 14.70
CA ALA A 307 20.55 10.94 13.43
C ALA A 307 19.34 9.99 13.38
N TYR A 308 19.48 8.77 13.90
CA TYR A 308 18.40 7.80 14.01
C TYR A 308 17.29 8.28 14.94
N GLU A 309 17.64 8.75 16.14
CA GLU A 309 16.69 9.27 17.12
C GLU A 309 15.87 10.45 16.56
N ASP A 310 16.49 11.31 15.75
CA ASP A 310 15.79 12.39 15.04
C ASP A 310 14.94 11.85 13.89
N ALA A 311 15.50 10.99 13.03
CA ALA A 311 14.84 10.42 11.85
C ALA A 311 13.55 9.68 12.18
N ILE A 312 13.49 8.94 13.29
CA ILE A 312 12.27 8.21 13.70
C ILE A 312 11.12 9.13 14.14
N THR A 313 11.35 10.43 14.30
CA THR A 313 10.32 11.44 14.66
C THR A 313 9.87 12.30 13.47
N ARG A 314 10.56 12.19 12.33
CA ARG A 314 10.22 12.96 11.12
C ARG A 314 8.91 12.53 10.46
N PRO A 315 8.47 11.25 10.49
CA PRO A 315 7.18 10.86 9.93
C PRO A 315 5.98 11.63 10.49
N GLU A 316 6.05 12.08 11.74
CA GLU A 316 5.02 12.88 12.40
C GLU A 316 4.82 14.26 11.77
N THR A 317 5.82 14.76 11.04
CA THR A 317 5.77 16.06 10.36
C THR A 317 5.17 15.99 8.96
N LEU A 318 4.94 14.79 8.44
CA LEU A 318 4.50 14.58 7.07
C LEU A 318 3.00 14.87 6.92
N GLU A 319 2.65 15.78 6.01
CA GLU A 319 1.24 16.10 5.68
C GLU A 319 0.48 14.96 5.00
N ARG A 320 1.21 14.07 4.30
CA ARG A 320 0.71 12.92 3.54
C ARG A 320 1.63 11.72 3.73
N ARG A 321 1.12 10.50 3.54
CA ARG A 321 1.90 9.25 3.57
C ARG A 321 2.69 8.98 4.88
N ASN A 322 2.31 9.61 5.99
CA ASN A 322 2.96 9.44 7.29
C ASN A 322 2.95 7.99 7.79
N TYR A 323 1.91 7.20 7.53
CA TYR A 323 1.82 5.81 8.00
C TYR A 323 2.78 4.85 7.31
N ILE A 324 2.85 4.91 5.98
CA ILE A 324 3.84 4.12 5.23
C ILE A 324 5.26 4.57 5.58
N ALA A 325 5.46 5.87 5.87
CA ALA A 325 6.74 6.35 6.38
C ALA A 325 7.09 5.79 7.75
N ILE A 326 6.15 5.80 8.69
CA ILE A 326 6.29 5.18 10.01
C ILE A 326 6.68 3.71 9.88
N ASP A 327 6.03 2.96 9.00
CA ASP A 327 6.31 1.55 8.82
C ASP A 327 7.72 1.32 8.30
N HIS A 328 8.08 1.99 7.20
CA HIS A 328 9.44 1.90 6.66
C HIS A 328 10.52 2.31 7.66
N ILE A 329 10.26 3.30 8.51
CA ILE A 329 11.26 3.89 9.41
C ILE A 329 11.34 3.18 10.77
N ARG A 330 10.25 2.65 11.32
CA ARG A 330 10.19 2.25 12.75
C ARG A 330 9.72 0.83 13.01
N ASN A 331 9.27 0.12 11.98
CA ASN A 331 8.81 -1.25 12.13
C ASN A 331 9.96 -2.17 12.60
N ASP A 332 9.65 -3.37 13.11
CA ASP A 332 10.66 -4.36 13.51
C ASP A 332 11.34 -5.00 12.29
N VAL A 333 10.57 -5.21 11.22
CA VAL A 333 11.05 -5.69 9.92
C VAL A 333 11.66 -4.52 9.15
N VAL A 334 12.86 -4.70 8.60
CA VAL A 334 13.55 -3.73 7.74
C VAL A 334 13.09 -3.96 6.31
N VAL A 335 12.42 -2.97 5.72
CA VAL A 335 12.05 -2.98 4.30
C VAL A 335 13.22 -2.46 3.47
N MET A 336 13.66 -3.24 2.49
CA MET A 336 14.86 -2.97 1.71
C MET A 336 14.60 -3.12 0.21
N GLY A 337 15.46 -2.48 -0.60
CA GLY A 337 15.27 -2.42 -2.04
C GLY A 337 14.27 -1.36 -2.47
N ASP A 338 14.05 -1.24 -3.78
CA ASP A 338 13.32 -0.14 -4.40
C ASP A 338 11.87 -0.50 -4.76
N ILE A 339 10.93 0.27 -4.21
CA ILE A 339 9.49 0.06 -4.39
C ILE A 339 9.05 0.01 -5.87
N HIS A 340 9.73 0.74 -6.76
CA HIS A 340 9.35 0.82 -8.17
C HIS A 340 10.55 0.99 -9.12
N THR A 341 10.38 0.57 -10.38
CA THR A 341 11.44 0.60 -11.42
C THR A 341 12.07 1.97 -11.61
N ALA A 342 11.29 3.06 -11.57
CA ALA A 342 11.85 4.41 -11.73
C ALA A 342 12.83 4.79 -10.60
N ALA A 343 12.61 4.33 -9.36
CA ALA A 343 13.53 4.53 -8.24
C ALA A 343 14.77 3.67 -8.47
N HIS A 344 14.57 2.38 -8.77
CA HIS A 344 15.66 1.43 -9.04
C HIS A 344 16.65 1.93 -10.10
N MET A 345 16.14 2.42 -11.24
CA MET A 345 16.98 3.00 -12.29
C MET A 345 17.65 4.31 -11.87
N ARG A 346 17.01 5.11 -11.02
CA ARG A 346 17.59 6.39 -10.57
C ARG A 346 18.77 6.17 -9.64
N MET A 347 18.72 5.17 -8.77
CA MET A 347 19.80 4.90 -7.80
C MET A 347 21.11 4.53 -8.51
N LYS A 348 21.02 3.78 -9.60
CA LYS A 348 22.15 3.44 -10.50
C LYS A 348 22.92 4.67 -11.02
N GLN A 349 22.27 5.82 -11.12
CA GLN A 349 22.86 7.08 -11.58
C GLN A 349 23.41 7.97 -10.46
N LEU A 350 23.45 7.48 -9.23
CA LEU A 350 23.82 8.26 -8.04
C LEU A 350 24.89 7.57 -7.17
N ILE A 351 25.12 6.27 -7.37
CA ILE A 351 26.14 5.50 -6.66
C ILE A 351 27.33 5.29 -7.58
N VAL A 352 28.54 5.51 -7.03
CA VAL A 352 29.80 5.27 -7.75
C VAL A 352 30.33 3.89 -7.34
N ALA A 353 30.42 2.97 -8.30
CA ALA A 353 30.94 1.62 -8.11
C ALA A 353 31.80 1.20 -9.33
N PRO A 354 33.09 1.59 -9.36
CA PRO A 354 33.97 1.32 -10.48
C PRO A 354 34.09 -0.17 -10.79
N GLY A 355 33.94 -0.55 -12.06
CA GLY A 355 33.97 -1.94 -12.52
C GLY A 355 32.60 -2.62 -12.56
N ASN A 356 31.57 -2.02 -11.96
CA ASN A 356 30.19 -2.46 -12.10
C ASN A 356 29.47 -1.61 -13.17
N PRO A 357 29.16 -2.15 -14.36
CA PRO A 357 28.64 -1.36 -15.50
C PRO A 357 27.22 -0.82 -15.28
N ASP A 358 26.52 -1.29 -14.24
CA ASP A 358 25.19 -0.81 -13.89
C ASP A 358 25.21 0.53 -13.14
N TYR A 359 26.37 0.97 -12.64
CA TYR A 359 26.52 2.15 -11.78
C TYR A 359 27.51 3.16 -12.37
N LEU A 360 27.63 4.33 -11.73
CA LEU A 360 28.62 5.33 -12.12
C LEU A 360 30.04 4.80 -11.88
N GLN A 361 30.95 5.10 -12.79
CA GLN A 361 32.35 4.71 -12.71
C GLN A 361 33.21 5.76 -12.00
N SER A 362 32.76 7.01 -11.91
CA SER A 362 33.44 8.06 -11.16
C SER A 362 32.54 9.24 -10.79
N PHE A 363 33.05 10.13 -9.94
CA PHE A 363 32.38 11.40 -9.65
C PHE A 363 32.37 12.34 -10.88
N GLU A 364 33.41 12.29 -11.71
CA GLU A 364 33.48 13.05 -12.98
C GLU A 364 32.36 12.63 -13.93
N GLU A 365 32.09 11.33 -14.06
CA GLU A 365 30.97 10.83 -14.86
C GLU A 365 29.63 11.38 -14.36
N TYR A 366 29.43 11.42 -13.03
CA TYR A 366 28.24 12.07 -12.47
C TYR A 366 28.19 13.55 -12.86
N GLN A 367 29.30 14.29 -12.79
CA GLN A 367 29.32 15.71 -13.13
C GLN A 367 28.99 15.97 -14.59
N ASP A 368 29.43 15.10 -15.50
CA ASP A 368 29.13 15.19 -16.94
C ASP A 368 27.67 14.84 -17.24
N ASN A 369 27.10 13.89 -16.50
CA ASN A 369 25.76 13.36 -16.74
C ASN A 369 24.67 14.02 -15.87
N LYS A 370 25.02 14.84 -14.87
CA LYS A 370 24.03 15.43 -13.96
C LYS A 370 23.05 16.32 -14.73
N ARG A 371 21.77 16.20 -14.37
CA ARG A 371 20.70 16.95 -15.03
C ARG A 371 20.90 18.45 -14.85
N SER A 372 21.08 19.15 -15.97
CA SER A 372 21.14 20.62 -15.98
C SER A 372 19.82 21.25 -15.51
N LEU A 373 19.85 22.50 -15.05
CA LEU A 373 18.64 23.27 -14.72
C LEU A 373 17.66 23.35 -15.91
N PHE A 374 18.19 23.43 -17.14
CA PHE A 374 17.36 23.42 -18.34
C PHE A 374 16.65 22.07 -18.51
N THR A 375 17.39 20.96 -18.38
CA THR A 375 16.83 19.61 -18.45
C THR A 375 15.73 19.40 -17.40
N LEU A 376 15.96 19.85 -16.16
CA LEU A 376 14.95 19.76 -15.10
C LEU A 376 13.68 20.56 -15.43
N LYS A 377 13.81 21.79 -15.90
CA LYS A 377 12.66 22.62 -16.30
C LYS A 377 11.88 21.98 -17.45
N THR A 378 12.57 21.41 -18.44
CA THR A 378 11.94 20.72 -19.57
C THR A 378 11.17 19.49 -19.11
N ILE A 379 11.75 18.65 -18.25
CA ILE A 379 11.06 17.49 -17.68
C ILE A 379 9.82 17.92 -16.89
N HIS A 380 9.94 18.95 -16.05
CA HIS A 380 8.82 19.47 -15.26
C HIS A 380 7.70 20.02 -16.13
N PHE A 381 8.04 20.78 -17.18
CA PHE A 381 7.08 21.29 -18.15
C PHE A 381 6.34 20.16 -18.88
N LEU A 382 7.06 19.17 -19.40
CA LEU A 382 6.47 18.04 -20.12
C LEU A 382 5.54 17.22 -19.22
N TYR A 383 5.91 17.03 -17.96
CA TYR A 383 5.05 16.36 -16.99
C TYR A 383 3.78 17.16 -16.72
N GLY A 384 3.89 18.47 -16.49
CA GLY A 384 2.73 19.34 -16.29
C GLY A 384 1.75 19.30 -17.47
N VAL A 385 2.28 19.29 -18.70
CA VAL A 385 1.47 19.13 -19.93
C VAL A 385 0.76 17.77 -19.94
N LYS A 386 1.48 16.68 -19.63
CA LYS A 386 0.90 15.32 -19.58
C LYS A 386 -0.24 15.23 -18.55
N THR A 387 0.00 15.66 -17.31
CA THR A 387 -1.02 15.63 -16.24
C THR A 387 -2.23 16.50 -16.54
N PHE A 388 -2.05 17.64 -17.21
CA PHE A 388 -3.16 18.50 -17.62
C PHE A 388 -4.07 17.81 -18.65
N PHE A 389 -3.48 17.10 -19.62
CA PHE A 389 -4.27 16.36 -20.60
C PHE A 389 -4.91 15.08 -20.03
N GLU A 390 -4.25 14.38 -19.10
CA GLU A 390 -4.84 13.23 -18.38
C GLU A 390 -6.00 13.60 -17.45
N GLY A 391 -6.16 14.88 -17.08
CA GLY A 391 -7.29 15.36 -16.29
C GLY A 391 -8.44 15.97 -17.09
N ILE A 392 -8.28 16.14 -18.41
CA ILE A 392 -9.29 16.73 -19.32
C ILE A 392 -9.99 15.67 -20.16
N PHE A 393 -9.29 14.57 -20.45
CA PHE A 393 -9.82 13.37 -21.09
C PHE A 393 -10.03 12.28 -20.06
#